data_AF-U9SGS6-F1
#
_entry.id   AF-U9SGS6-F1
#
_cell.length_a   1.000
_cell.length_b   1.000
_cell.length_c   1.000
_cell.angle_alpha   90.00
_cell.angle_beta   90.00
_cell.angle_gamma   90.00
#
_symmetry.space_group_name_H-M   'P 1'
#
loop_
_entity.id
_entity.type
_entity.pdbx_description
1 polymer ?
#
loop_
_entity_poly.entity_id
_entity_poly.type
_entity_poly.pdbx_seq_one_letter_code
_entity_poly.pdbx_strand_id
1 'polypeptide(L)'
;MSKEHFTPRKLVTIDSHIYAIPIRLGFQVALKFNQKHFIIRIVRNLENPNIPGFICEGEGINSGVLSSSSAAINTIYGRVFGNKSKTKYLGATMLGFHNPYMIQQMLNNVDFRPFTICLYGIKIFMASIPDNNNYEGFASSFMYKYKQKQSVIWQKIEGGLFSISIFQNGEMVKQFQDITASSVWNQTQLLRNCDGIDLFGINHPLVQFKFKERYERLFSKTCTLDDWNNKRIMQYMFKLYLKKHVPGDDELWYRILN
;
A
#
# COMPACT_ATOMS: atom_id res chain seq x y z
N MET A 1 -9.45 11.84 6.97
CA MET A 1 -8.18 11.46 6.32
C MET A 1 -7.95 9.96 6.50
N SER A 2 -7.83 9.24 5.39
CA SER A 2 -7.84 7.76 5.32
C SER A 2 -6.57 7.16 5.93
N LYS A 3 -6.71 6.26 6.91
CA LYS A 3 -5.64 5.39 7.43
C LYS A 3 -5.83 4.02 6.80
N GLU A 4 -4.96 3.65 5.86
CA GLU A 4 -4.95 2.31 5.27
C GLU A 4 -4.18 1.36 6.21
N HIS A 5 -4.89 0.53 6.96
CA HIS A 5 -4.29 -0.57 7.72
C HIS A 5 -4.19 -1.82 6.85
N PHE A 6 -3.02 -2.03 6.22
CA PHE A 6 -2.69 -3.28 5.56
C PHE A 6 -2.21 -4.30 6.59
N THR A 7 -3.03 -5.32 6.85
CA THR A 7 -2.56 -6.54 7.52
C THR A 7 -2.01 -7.50 6.47
N PRO A 8 -0.82 -8.09 6.66
CA PRO A 8 -0.27 -9.05 5.70
C PRO A 8 -1.04 -10.36 5.84
N ARG A 9 -2.12 -10.54 5.08
CA ARG A 9 -2.81 -11.83 4.96
C ARG A 9 -2.95 -12.23 3.49
N LYS A 10 -2.31 -13.37 3.21
CA LYS A 10 -2.11 -14.07 1.93
C LYS A 10 -1.31 -13.32 0.87
N LEU A 11 -0.03 -13.66 0.85
CA LEU A 11 0.89 -13.46 -0.26
C LEU A 11 0.54 -14.46 -1.36
N VAL A 12 0.35 -13.99 -2.59
CA VAL A 12 0.05 -14.84 -3.75
C VAL A 12 1.19 -14.64 -4.73
N THR A 13 1.87 -15.74 -5.07
CA THR A 13 3.00 -15.77 -5.99
C THR A 13 2.50 -15.78 -7.42
N ILE A 14 2.79 -14.71 -8.16
CA ILE A 14 2.73 -14.69 -9.62
C ILE A 14 4.03 -13.98 -10.04
N ASP A 15 4.91 -14.72 -10.72
CA ASP A 15 6.18 -14.26 -11.31
C ASP A 15 7.18 -13.56 -10.39
N SER A 16 7.97 -14.32 -9.62
CA SER A 16 9.16 -13.88 -8.84
C SER A 16 9.02 -12.65 -7.92
N HIS A 17 7.84 -12.01 -7.88
CA HIS A 17 7.52 -10.79 -7.16
C HIS A 17 6.22 -11.03 -6.40
N ILE A 18 6.33 -11.00 -5.07
CA ILE A 18 5.18 -11.18 -4.18
C ILE A 18 4.43 -9.84 -4.11
N TYR A 19 3.38 -9.67 -4.92
CA TYR A 19 2.52 -8.50 -4.84
C TYR A 19 1.47 -8.67 -3.71
N ALA A 20 1.33 -7.66 -2.87
CA ALA A 20 0.22 -7.59 -1.93
C ALA A 20 -1.06 -7.22 -2.69
N ILE A 21 -2.13 -8.02 -2.55
CA ILE A 21 -3.44 -7.68 -3.12
C ILE A 21 -4.09 -6.62 -2.22
N PRO A 22 -4.36 -5.40 -2.73
CA PRO A 22 -4.91 -4.36 -1.89
C PRO A 22 -6.37 -4.67 -1.53
N ILE A 23 -6.67 -4.74 -0.23
CA ILE A 23 -8.05 -4.87 0.27
C ILE A 23 -8.70 -3.48 0.30
N ARG A 24 -9.67 -3.25 -0.59
CA ARG A 24 -10.32 -1.95 -0.77
C ARG A 24 -11.71 -1.92 -0.15
N LEU A 25 -12.03 -0.82 0.54
CA LEU A 25 -13.40 -0.55 0.95
C LEU A 25 -14.29 -0.41 -0.29
N GLY A 26 -15.50 -0.97 -0.22
CA GLY A 26 -16.45 -1.01 -1.33
C GLY A 26 -16.18 -2.12 -2.34
N PHE A 27 -15.07 -2.88 -2.23
CA PHE A 27 -14.84 -4.06 -3.07
C PHE A 27 -15.98 -5.07 -2.92
N GLN A 28 -16.48 -5.58 -4.04
CA GLN A 28 -17.62 -6.49 -4.08
C GLN A 28 -17.33 -7.69 -4.97
N VAL A 29 -17.79 -8.86 -4.55
CA VAL A 29 -17.74 -10.09 -5.36
C VAL A 29 -19.12 -10.74 -5.35
N ALA A 30 -19.63 -11.02 -6.55
CA ALA A 30 -20.81 -11.83 -6.73
C ALA A 30 -20.45 -13.31 -6.52
N LEU A 31 -21.22 -13.99 -5.66
CA LEU A 31 -21.07 -15.41 -5.35
C LEU A 31 -22.32 -16.14 -5.81
N LYS A 32 -22.16 -17.39 -6.24
CA LYS A 32 -23.28 -18.27 -6.61
C LYS A 32 -23.21 -19.54 -5.78
N PHE A 33 -24.23 -19.76 -4.94
CA PHE A 33 -24.37 -20.96 -4.12
C PHE A 33 -25.69 -21.63 -4.45
N ASN A 34 -25.67 -22.92 -4.82
CA ASN A 34 -26.89 -23.70 -5.14
C ASN A 34 -27.87 -22.91 -6.03
N GLN A 35 -27.36 -22.34 -7.13
CA GLN A 35 -28.09 -21.50 -8.10
C GLN A 35 -28.60 -20.14 -7.59
N LYS A 36 -28.44 -19.82 -6.30
CA LYS A 36 -28.79 -18.53 -5.70
C LYS A 36 -27.60 -17.57 -5.74
N HIS A 37 -27.90 -16.28 -5.87
CA HIS A 37 -26.92 -15.21 -6.01
C HIS A 37 -26.73 -14.46 -4.70
N PHE A 38 -25.47 -14.18 -4.38
CA PHE A 38 -25.05 -13.48 -3.17
C PHE A 38 -24.01 -12.44 -3.54
N ILE A 39 -23.83 -11.43 -2.68
CA ILE A 39 -22.80 -10.42 -2.83
C ILE A 39 -22.05 -10.33 -1.50
N ILE A 40 -20.73 -10.47 -1.55
CA ILE A 40 -19.87 -10.09 -0.43
C ILE A 40 -19.27 -8.72 -0.71
N ARG A 41 -19.32 -7.83 0.29
CA ARG A 41 -18.74 -6.49 0.25
C ARG A 41 -17.74 -6.30 1.38
N ILE A 42 -16.65 -5.62 1.07
CA ILE A 42 -15.68 -5.14 2.06
C ILE A 42 -16.14 -3.76 2.53
N VAL A 43 -16.34 -3.61 3.84
CA VAL A 43 -16.88 -2.41 4.48
C VAL A 43 -15.97 -1.97 5.62
N ARG A 44 -16.20 -0.77 6.14
CA ARG A 44 -15.50 -0.31 7.33
C ARG A 44 -16.01 -1.11 8.54
N ASN A 45 -15.10 -1.66 9.32
CA ASN A 45 -15.44 -2.23 10.62
C ASN A 45 -15.48 -1.10 11.66
N LEU A 46 -16.64 -0.90 12.29
CA LEU A 46 -16.82 0.13 13.31
C LEU A 46 -16.26 -0.29 14.67
N GLU A 47 -16.24 -1.59 14.97
CA GLU A 47 -15.71 -2.12 16.23
C GLU A 47 -14.17 -2.13 16.24
N ASN A 48 -13.56 -2.47 15.10
CA ASN A 48 -12.11 -2.45 14.94
C ASN A 48 -11.73 -1.78 13.62
N PRO A 49 -11.50 -0.46 13.63
CA PRO A 49 -11.11 0.30 12.43
C PRO A 49 -9.82 -0.20 11.76
N ASN A 50 -9.01 -0.99 12.45
CA ASN A 50 -7.75 -1.52 11.92
C ASN A 50 -7.92 -2.79 11.08
N ILE A 51 -9.11 -3.38 11.04
CA ILE A 51 -9.39 -4.60 10.29
C ILE A 51 -10.60 -4.33 9.39
N PRO A 52 -10.56 -4.73 8.10
CA PRO A 52 -11.73 -4.59 7.25
C PRO A 52 -12.92 -5.39 7.81
N GLY A 53 -14.12 -4.81 7.65
CA GLY A 53 -15.37 -5.50 7.87
C GLY A 53 -15.81 -6.20 6.59
N PHE A 54 -16.52 -7.31 6.73
CA PHE A 54 -17.08 -8.07 5.62
C PHE A 54 -18.56 -8.28 5.88
N ILE A 55 -19.38 -7.94 4.89
CA ILE A 55 -20.81 -8.23 4.90
C ILE A 55 -21.14 -9.07 3.67
N CYS A 56 -21.84 -10.18 3.88
CA CYS A 56 -22.39 -11.00 2.81
C CYS A 56 -23.91 -10.82 2.80
N GLU A 57 -24.49 -10.66 1.62
CA GLU A 57 -25.91 -10.37 1.41
C GLU A 57 -26.46 -11.33 0.34
N GLY A 58 -27.68 -11.82 0.52
CA GLY A 58 -28.41 -12.61 -0.47
C GLY A 58 -29.72 -13.16 0.10
N GLU A 59 -30.68 -13.44 -0.77
CA GLU A 59 -32.03 -13.91 -0.38
C GLU A 59 -32.73 -12.98 0.63
N GLY A 60 -32.54 -11.66 0.51
CA GLY A 60 -33.18 -10.67 1.39
C GLY A 60 -32.59 -10.58 2.80
N ILE A 61 -31.51 -11.31 3.11
CA ILE A 61 -30.83 -11.28 4.41
C ILE A 61 -29.35 -10.92 4.27
N ASN A 62 -28.71 -10.51 5.38
CA ASN A 62 -27.26 -10.27 5.44
C ASN A 62 -26.61 -10.97 6.64
N SER A 63 -25.28 -11.08 6.64
CA SER A 63 -24.50 -11.70 7.73
C SER A 63 -24.32 -10.82 8.96
N GLY A 64 -24.65 -9.53 8.88
CA GLY A 64 -24.00 -8.49 9.68
C GLY A 64 -22.55 -8.25 9.24
N VAL A 65 -21.92 -7.22 9.81
CA VAL A 65 -20.50 -6.92 9.56
C VAL A 65 -19.65 -7.83 10.42
N LEU A 66 -18.79 -8.64 9.81
CA LEU A 66 -17.90 -9.58 10.48
C LEU A 66 -16.43 -9.30 10.13
N SER A 67 -15.50 -9.70 11.00
CA SER A 67 -14.06 -9.44 10.86
C SER A 67 -13.35 -10.34 9.84
N SER A 68 -14.05 -11.28 9.19
CA SER A 68 -13.49 -12.09 8.11
C SER A 68 -14.51 -12.42 7.05
N SER A 69 -14.04 -12.51 5.80
CA SER A 69 -14.87 -12.92 4.66
C SER A 69 -15.41 -14.34 4.80
N SER A 70 -14.63 -15.28 5.35
CA SER A 70 -15.10 -16.64 5.64
C SER A 70 -16.28 -16.62 6.61
N ALA A 71 -16.23 -15.80 7.66
CA ALA A 71 -17.31 -15.71 8.63
C ALA A 71 -18.58 -15.12 8.00
N ALA A 72 -18.44 -14.05 7.20
CA ALA A 72 -19.56 -13.43 6.49
C ALA A 72 -20.25 -14.42 5.53
N ILE A 73 -19.47 -15.12 4.71
CA ILE A 73 -20.00 -16.08 3.72
C ILE A 73 -20.67 -17.26 4.40
N ASN A 74 -20.00 -17.89 5.37
CA ASN A 74 -20.54 -19.09 6.01
C ASN A 74 -21.77 -18.77 6.88
N THR A 75 -21.82 -17.58 7.50
CA THR A 75 -23.00 -17.12 8.24
C THR A 75 -24.21 -17.01 7.31
N ILE A 76 -24.06 -16.35 6.15
CA ILE A 76 -25.17 -16.24 5.20
C ILE A 76 -25.55 -17.58 4.60
N TYR A 77 -24.58 -18.39 4.24
CA TYR A 77 -24.83 -19.71 3.69
C TYR A 77 -25.61 -20.59 4.68
N GLY A 78 -25.24 -20.61 5.96
CA GLY A 78 -25.96 -21.34 7.00
C GLY A 78 -27.37 -20.82 7.25
N ARG A 79 -27.60 -19.50 7.18
CA ARG A 79 -28.94 -18.90 7.30
C ARG A 79 -29.86 -19.27 6.14
N VAL A 80 -29.35 -19.31 4.91
CA VAL A 80 -30.17 -19.62 3.72
C VAL A 80 -30.39 -21.12 3.52
N PHE A 81 -29.36 -21.94 3.71
CA PHE A 81 -29.40 -23.37 3.38
C PHE A 81 -29.48 -24.30 4.61
N GLY A 82 -29.52 -23.71 5.81
CA GLY A 82 -29.61 -24.43 7.08
C GLY A 82 -28.24 -24.83 7.64
N ASN A 83 -28.09 -24.70 8.96
CA ASN A 83 -26.86 -25.00 9.72
C ASN A 83 -26.46 -26.49 9.74
N LYS A 84 -27.26 -27.39 9.13
CA LYS A 84 -26.95 -28.83 9.02
C LYS A 84 -25.88 -29.13 7.96
N SER A 85 -25.61 -28.19 7.06
CA SER A 85 -24.56 -28.34 6.06
C SER A 85 -23.17 -28.29 6.69
N LYS A 86 -22.36 -29.34 6.48
CA LYS A 86 -20.93 -29.36 6.86
C LYS A 86 -20.04 -28.52 5.93
N THR A 87 -20.59 -28.01 4.82
CA THR A 87 -19.86 -27.20 3.84
C THR A 87 -19.40 -25.89 4.46
N LYS A 88 -18.09 -25.64 4.42
CA LYS A 88 -17.49 -24.36 4.80
C LYS A 88 -16.69 -23.81 3.64
N TYR A 89 -16.88 -22.52 3.37
CA TYR A 89 -16.20 -21.81 2.32
C TYR A 89 -15.06 -20.96 2.88
N LEU A 90 -13.93 -21.02 2.18
CA LEU A 90 -12.77 -20.19 2.46
C LEU A 90 -12.98 -18.83 1.80
N GLY A 91 -13.10 -17.78 2.61
CA GLY A 91 -13.41 -16.43 2.13
C GLY A 91 -12.38 -15.87 1.17
N ALA A 92 -11.08 -16.11 1.38
CA ALA A 92 -10.04 -15.68 0.44
C ALA A 92 -10.18 -16.35 -0.95
N THR A 93 -10.62 -17.61 -0.98
CA THR A 93 -10.90 -18.33 -2.23
C THR A 93 -12.11 -17.72 -2.91
N MET A 94 -13.18 -17.48 -2.15
CA MET A 94 -14.42 -16.88 -2.66
C MET A 94 -14.27 -15.45 -3.16
N LEU A 95 -13.35 -14.68 -2.57
CA LEU A 95 -13.03 -13.34 -3.05
C LEU A 95 -12.16 -13.34 -4.33
N GLY A 96 -11.77 -14.52 -4.83
CA GLY A 96 -10.99 -14.62 -6.06
C GLY A 96 -9.50 -14.31 -5.90
N PHE A 97 -8.97 -14.23 -4.67
CA PHE A 97 -7.57 -13.84 -4.42
C PHE A 97 -6.53 -14.87 -4.90
N HIS A 98 -6.95 -15.96 -5.51
CA HIS A 98 -6.07 -16.98 -6.11
C HIS A 98 -6.25 -17.09 -7.62
N ASN A 99 -7.21 -16.36 -8.19
CA ASN A 99 -7.54 -16.40 -9.61
C ASN A 99 -6.80 -15.26 -10.34
N PRO A 100 -5.90 -15.56 -11.30
CA PRO A 100 -5.10 -14.53 -11.96
C PRO A 100 -5.93 -13.46 -12.68
N TYR A 101 -7.04 -13.84 -13.31
CA TYR A 101 -7.95 -12.89 -13.96
C TYR A 101 -8.59 -11.95 -12.95
N MET A 102 -9.09 -12.47 -11.83
CA MET A 102 -9.63 -11.65 -10.73
C MET A 102 -8.57 -10.70 -10.17
N ILE A 103 -7.35 -11.20 -9.96
CA ILE A 103 -6.23 -10.40 -9.47
C ILE A 103 -5.91 -9.28 -10.47
N GLN A 104 -5.85 -9.56 -11.77
CA GLN A 104 -5.65 -8.53 -12.79
C GLN A 104 -6.73 -7.45 -12.75
N GLN A 105 -8.00 -7.85 -12.61
CA GLN A 105 -9.10 -6.89 -12.48
C GLN A 105 -9.02 -6.06 -11.20
N MET A 106 -8.63 -6.67 -10.07
CA MET A 106 -8.39 -5.95 -8.81
C MET A 106 -7.23 -4.97 -8.91
N LEU A 107 -6.24 -5.30 -9.73
CA LEU A 107 -5.05 -4.49 -9.95
C LEU A 107 -5.18 -3.53 -11.14
N ASN A 108 -6.34 -3.50 -11.80
CA ASN A 108 -6.64 -2.54 -12.85
C ASN A 108 -6.75 -1.12 -12.25
N ASN A 109 -6.19 -0.13 -12.94
CA ASN A 109 -6.10 1.26 -12.47
C ASN A 109 -5.44 1.42 -11.08
N VAL A 110 -4.58 0.46 -10.67
CA VAL A 110 -3.80 0.57 -9.43
C VAL A 110 -2.43 1.10 -9.78
N ASP A 111 -2.23 2.39 -9.53
CA ASP A 111 -1.00 3.08 -9.91
C ASP A 111 0.21 2.64 -9.09
N PHE A 112 0.01 2.33 -7.82
CA PHE A 112 1.05 1.84 -6.93
C PHE A 112 0.60 0.55 -6.26
N ARG A 113 1.47 -0.47 -6.30
CA ARG A 113 1.27 -1.73 -5.59
C ARG A 113 2.25 -1.80 -4.44
N PRO A 114 1.78 -1.81 -3.18
CA PRO A 114 2.65 -2.03 -2.05
C PRO A 114 3.41 -3.35 -2.16
N PHE A 115 4.65 -3.35 -1.69
CA PHE A 115 5.53 -4.51 -1.71
C PHE A 115 6.38 -4.57 -0.44
N THR A 116 7.12 -5.66 -0.26
CA THR A 116 7.96 -5.86 0.92
C THR A 116 9.42 -6.00 0.52
N ILE A 117 10.29 -5.39 1.31
CA ILE A 117 11.74 -5.58 1.27
C ILE A 117 12.21 -6.20 2.59
N CYS A 118 13.37 -6.84 2.57
CA CYS A 118 14.00 -7.41 3.77
C CYS A 118 15.34 -6.72 4.01
N LEU A 119 15.49 -6.05 5.15
CA LEU A 119 16.73 -5.40 5.57
C LEU A 119 16.97 -5.69 7.04
N TYR A 120 18.19 -6.06 7.43
CA TYR A 120 18.55 -6.39 8.82
C TYR A 120 17.66 -7.47 9.47
N GLY A 121 17.11 -8.40 8.68
CA GLY A 121 16.14 -9.39 9.15
C GLY A 121 14.73 -8.84 9.40
N ILE A 122 14.50 -7.55 9.14
CA ILE A 122 13.21 -6.87 9.26
C ILE A 122 12.51 -6.88 7.89
N LYS A 123 11.24 -7.31 7.89
CA LYS A 123 10.36 -7.19 6.72
C LYS A 123 9.71 -5.81 6.73
N ILE A 124 10.14 -4.95 5.81
CA ILE A 124 9.65 -3.58 5.65
C ILE A 124 8.64 -3.55 4.52
N PHE A 125 7.42 -3.11 4.84
CA PHE A 125 6.32 -2.93 3.92
C PHE A 125 6.35 -1.51 3.35
N MET A 126 6.50 -1.41 2.04
CA MET A 126 6.51 -0.16 1.29
C MET A 126 5.08 0.22 0.94
N ALA A 127 4.55 1.25 1.59
CA ALA A 127 3.15 1.66 1.46
C ALA A 127 2.93 2.71 0.36
N SER A 128 3.92 3.58 0.15
CA SER A 128 3.91 4.52 -0.97
C SER A 128 5.33 4.86 -1.41
N ILE A 129 5.48 5.06 -2.72
CA ILE A 129 6.69 5.57 -3.34
C ILE A 129 6.32 6.87 -4.07
N PRO A 130 7.08 7.95 -3.88
CA PRO A 130 6.72 9.26 -4.41
C PRO A 130 6.99 9.36 -5.92
N ASP A 131 6.38 10.37 -6.52
CA ASP A 131 6.48 10.69 -7.96
C ASP A 131 7.50 11.81 -8.23
N ASN A 132 8.19 12.26 -7.17
CA ASN A 132 9.07 13.41 -7.15
C ASN A 132 10.42 13.04 -6.55
N ASN A 133 11.46 13.79 -6.93
CA ASN A 133 12.85 13.54 -6.51
C ASN A 133 13.13 13.88 -5.04
N ASN A 134 12.17 14.45 -4.31
CA ASN A 134 12.37 14.94 -2.95
C ASN A 134 11.84 13.96 -1.88
N TYR A 135 11.46 12.75 -2.30
CA TYR A 135 10.88 11.71 -1.46
C TYR A 135 9.57 12.08 -0.76
N GLU A 136 8.94 13.18 -1.16
CA GLU A 136 7.72 13.72 -0.56
C GLU A 136 6.53 12.81 -0.86
N GLY A 137 5.92 12.23 0.19
CA GLY A 137 4.86 11.23 0.08
C GLY A 137 5.34 9.78 0.19
N PHE A 138 6.63 9.55 0.47
CA PHE A 138 7.14 8.22 0.81
C PHE A 138 6.57 7.71 2.14
N ALA A 139 6.17 6.45 2.18
CA ALA A 139 5.77 5.80 3.42
C ALA A 139 6.14 4.31 3.45
N SER A 140 6.60 3.86 4.61
CA SER A 140 6.90 2.46 4.86
C SER A 140 6.53 2.08 6.29
N SER A 141 6.42 0.79 6.56
CA SER A 141 6.12 0.29 7.90
C SER A 141 6.68 -1.09 8.16
N PHE A 142 6.87 -1.42 9.43
CA PHE A 142 7.24 -2.75 9.84
C PHE A 142 6.84 -3.04 11.28
N MET A 143 6.85 -4.31 11.62
CA MET A 143 6.52 -4.79 12.97
C MET A 143 7.78 -4.83 13.83
N TYR A 144 7.78 -4.15 14.97
CA TYR A 144 8.88 -4.19 15.93
C TYR A 144 8.39 -4.07 17.37
N LYS A 145 9.19 -4.51 18.34
CA LYS A 145 8.84 -4.38 19.77
C LYS A 145 9.20 -2.99 20.28
N TYR A 146 8.20 -2.26 20.79
CA TYR A 146 8.39 -1.00 21.51
C TYR A 146 7.87 -1.16 22.94
N LYS A 147 8.72 -0.86 23.93
CA LYS A 147 8.41 -1.09 25.37
C LYS A 147 7.87 -2.51 25.62
N GLN A 148 8.55 -3.50 25.06
CA GLN A 148 8.24 -4.95 25.14
C GLN A 148 6.90 -5.38 24.49
N LYS A 149 6.11 -4.47 23.93
CA LYS A 149 4.87 -4.78 23.20
C LYS A 149 5.12 -4.79 21.70
N GLN A 150 4.48 -5.72 20.99
CA GLN A 150 4.50 -5.71 19.54
C GLN A 150 3.82 -4.45 19.02
N SER A 151 4.48 -3.71 18.13
CA SER A 151 4.02 -2.42 17.63
C SER A 151 4.24 -2.32 16.13
N VAL A 152 3.43 -1.48 15.48
CA VAL A 152 3.67 -1.05 14.10
C VAL A 152 4.53 0.20 14.15
N ILE A 153 5.70 0.14 13.54
CA ILE A 153 6.49 1.32 13.23
C ILE A 153 6.04 1.82 11.87
N TRP A 154 5.53 3.04 11.81
CA TRP A 154 5.10 3.72 10.59
C TRP A 154 6.07 4.86 10.30
N GLN A 155 6.61 4.89 9.09
CA GLN A 155 7.59 5.86 8.63
C GLN A 155 6.97 6.66 7.48
N LYS A 156 7.10 7.98 7.51
CA LYS A 156 6.57 8.85 6.45
C LYS A 156 7.46 10.06 6.23
N ILE A 157 7.59 10.47 4.98
CA ILE A 157 8.22 11.73 4.57
C ILE A 157 7.14 12.66 4.05
N GLU A 158 6.97 13.80 4.71
CA GLU A 158 5.98 14.81 4.35
C GLU A 158 6.45 16.21 4.80
N GLY A 159 6.26 17.22 3.95
CA GLY A 159 6.74 18.58 4.18
C GLY A 159 8.26 18.66 4.37
N GLY A 160 9.03 17.76 3.76
CA GLY A 160 10.48 17.65 3.97
C GLY A 160 10.89 17.11 5.36
N LEU A 161 9.93 16.65 6.17
CA LEU A 161 10.19 16.05 7.47
C LEU A 161 10.08 14.53 7.41
N PHE A 162 11.02 13.87 8.07
CA PHE A 162 11.00 12.44 8.34
C PHE A 162 10.28 12.21 9.65
N SER A 163 9.27 11.34 9.63
CA SER A 163 8.46 11.03 10.81
C SER A 163 8.43 9.54 11.07
N ILE A 164 8.46 9.19 12.36
CA ILE A 164 8.26 7.84 12.86
C ILE A 164 7.10 7.86 13.85
N SER A 165 6.01 7.20 13.52
CA SER A 165 4.85 7.00 14.38
C SER A 165 4.80 5.55 14.84
N ILE A 166 4.66 5.34 16.15
CA ILE A 166 4.55 4.00 16.75
C ILE A 166 3.10 3.76 17.12
N PHE A 167 2.53 2.66 16.63
CA PHE A 167 1.15 2.27 16.91
C PHE A 167 1.08 0.99 17.73
N GLN A 168 0.19 0.97 18.72
CA GLN A 168 -0.20 -0.20 19.52
C GLN A 168 -1.72 -0.28 19.55
N ASN A 169 -2.28 -1.46 19.25
CA ASN A 169 -3.73 -1.68 19.22
C ASN A 169 -4.52 -0.69 18.33
N GLY A 170 -3.88 -0.15 17.29
CA GLY A 170 -4.48 0.84 16.38
C GLY A 170 -4.36 2.29 16.82
N GLU A 171 -3.84 2.54 18.02
CA GLU A 171 -3.64 3.88 18.55
C GLU A 171 -2.18 4.30 18.43
N MET A 172 -1.96 5.56 18.09
CA MET A 172 -0.61 6.13 18.02
C MET A 172 -0.14 6.42 19.45
N VAL A 173 0.90 5.72 19.90
CA VAL A 173 1.42 5.85 21.27
C VAL A 173 2.63 6.77 21.36
N LYS A 174 3.32 7.01 20.23
CA LYS A 174 4.46 7.92 20.15
C LYS A 174 4.68 8.39 18.72
N GLN A 175 5.20 9.60 18.57
CA GLN A 175 5.66 10.14 17.30
C GLN A 175 7.00 10.86 17.50
N PHE A 176 7.87 10.75 16.50
CA PHE A 176 9.15 11.44 16.38
C PHE A 176 9.20 12.12 15.01
N GLN A 177 9.85 13.27 14.93
CA GLN A 177 10.03 14.01 13.69
C GLN A 177 11.41 14.66 13.67
N ASP A 178 12.01 14.70 12.48
CA ASP A 178 13.27 15.38 12.23
C ASP A 178 13.41 15.71 10.73
N ILE A 179 14.44 16.44 10.35
CA ILE A 179 14.76 16.79 8.96
C ILE A 179 15.55 15.70 8.23
N THR A 180 16.07 14.69 8.95
CA THR A 180 16.75 13.53 8.33
C THR A 180 16.28 12.20 8.91
N ALA A 181 16.36 11.13 8.10
CA ALA A 181 16.06 9.77 8.52
C ALA A 181 16.91 9.30 9.71
N SER A 182 18.21 9.57 9.68
CA SER A 182 19.14 9.15 10.74
C SER A 182 18.87 9.87 12.06
N SER A 183 18.58 11.18 12.00
CA SER A 183 18.25 11.95 13.20
C SER A 183 16.96 11.46 13.84
N VAL A 184 15.88 11.28 13.06
CA VAL A 184 14.60 10.79 13.63
C VAL A 184 14.73 9.39 14.21
N TRP A 185 15.52 8.50 13.58
CA TRP A 185 15.78 7.16 14.11
C TRP A 185 16.59 7.18 15.41
N ASN A 186 17.59 8.06 15.50
CA ASN A 186 18.37 8.24 16.72
C ASN A 186 17.48 8.67 17.90
N GLN A 187 16.50 9.56 17.67
CA GLN A 187 15.54 9.96 18.72
C GLN A 187 14.73 8.77 19.28
N THR A 188 14.43 7.75 18.46
CA THR A 188 13.65 6.58 18.91
C THR A 188 14.41 5.73 19.93
N GLN A 189 15.75 5.76 19.88
CA GLN A 189 16.65 4.89 20.65
C GLN A 189 16.46 3.38 20.37
N LEU A 190 15.70 3.03 19.32
CA LEU A 190 15.50 1.67 18.83
C LEU A 190 16.48 1.36 17.69
N LEU A 191 16.75 0.07 17.44
CA LEU A 191 17.49 -0.39 16.26
C LEU A 191 18.81 0.36 16.04
N ARG A 192 19.53 0.70 17.11
CA ARG A 192 20.74 1.55 17.09
C ARG A 192 21.88 1.02 16.21
N ASN A 193 21.85 -0.27 15.88
CA ASN A 193 22.86 -0.93 15.04
C ASN A 193 22.51 -0.90 13.54
N CYS A 194 21.37 -0.31 13.17
CA CYS A 194 20.91 -0.19 11.79
C CYS A 194 21.01 1.25 11.31
N ASP A 195 21.32 1.44 10.03
CA ASP A 195 21.29 2.76 9.43
C ASP A 195 19.84 3.28 9.28
N GLY A 196 19.61 4.54 9.63
CA GLY A 196 18.28 5.14 9.62
C GLY A 196 17.70 5.30 8.22
N ILE A 197 18.53 5.54 7.20
CA ILE A 197 18.09 5.66 5.81
C ILE A 197 17.68 4.28 5.27
N ASP A 198 18.46 3.24 5.61
CA ASP A 198 18.11 1.87 5.28
C ASP A 198 16.83 1.40 5.97
N LEU A 199 16.60 1.79 7.22
CA LEU A 199 15.34 1.46 7.92
C LEU A 199 14.12 2.09 7.26
N PHE A 200 14.25 3.29 6.66
CA PHE A 200 13.20 3.85 5.81
C PHE A 200 12.99 3.00 4.55
N GLY A 201 14.05 2.36 4.05
CA GLY A 201 14.04 1.50 2.86
C GLY A 201 14.28 2.26 1.55
N ILE A 202 14.55 3.57 1.62
CA ILE A 202 14.64 4.46 0.45
C ILE A 202 15.74 3.99 -0.50
N ASN A 203 16.91 3.67 0.02
CA ASN A 203 18.07 3.28 -0.79
C ASN A 203 18.05 1.82 -1.25
N HIS A 204 17.04 1.04 -0.87
CA HIS A 204 16.98 -0.36 -1.25
C HIS A 204 16.89 -0.48 -2.80
N PRO A 205 17.68 -1.34 -3.46
CA PRO A 205 17.72 -1.43 -4.93
C PRO A 205 16.35 -1.63 -5.58
N LEU A 206 15.50 -2.48 -5.00
CA LEU A 206 14.13 -2.69 -5.47
C LEU A 206 13.25 -1.43 -5.33
N VAL A 207 13.44 -0.64 -4.28
CA VAL A 207 12.68 0.60 -4.06
C VAL A 207 13.12 1.65 -5.07
N GLN A 208 14.42 1.80 -5.29
CA GLN A 208 14.98 2.69 -6.30
C GLN A 208 14.54 2.30 -7.73
N PHE A 209 14.51 1.01 -8.03
CA PHE A 209 13.97 0.50 -9.29
C PHE A 209 12.48 0.87 -9.46
N LYS A 210 11.66 0.64 -8.44
CA LYS A 210 10.21 0.95 -8.47
C LYS A 210 9.95 2.45 -8.54
N PHE A 211 10.76 3.27 -7.88
CA PHE A 211 10.72 4.72 -7.98
C PHE A 211 11.01 5.17 -9.42
N LYS A 212 12.07 4.64 -10.04
CA LYS A 212 12.40 4.93 -11.44
C LYS A 212 11.30 4.48 -12.40
N GLU A 213 10.81 3.26 -12.28
CA GLU A 213 9.70 2.71 -13.09
C GLU A 213 8.46 3.61 -13.02
N ARG A 214 8.10 4.07 -11.81
CA ARG A 214 6.94 4.93 -11.59
C ARG A 214 7.14 6.32 -12.19
N TYR A 215 8.31 6.90 -11.98
CA TYR A 215 8.68 8.18 -12.56
C TYR A 215 8.65 8.15 -14.10
N GLU A 216 9.22 7.12 -14.73
CA GLU A 216 9.18 6.91 -16.19
C GLU A 216 7.77 6.63 -16.74
N ARG A 217 6.87 6.05 -15.94
CA ARG A 217 5.47 5.83 -16.35
C ARG A 217 4.65 7.12 -16.34
N LEU A 218 4.92 8.01 -15.39
CA LEU A 218 4.20 9.28 -15.23
C LEU A 218 4.62 10.33 -16.26
N PHE A 219 5.90 10.29 -16.65
CA PHE A 219 6.43 11.21 -17.64
C PHE A 219 6.70 10.45 -18.95
N SER A 220 5.87 10.71 -19.95
CA SER A 220 6.11 10.20 -21.31
C SER A 220 7.52 10.54 -21.78
N LYS A 221 8.13 9.69 -22.61
CA LYS A 221 9.40 9.99 -23.30
C LYS A 221 9.28 11.10 -24.34
N THR A 222 8.05 11.53 -24.64
CA THR A 222 7.73 12.63 -25.55
C THR A 222 6.79 13.61 -24.87
N CYS A 223 6.99 14.91 -25.09
CA CYS A 223 6.06 15.97 -24.68
C CYS A 223 5.33 16.53 -25.90
N THR A 224 4.10 16.98 -25.69
CA THR A 224 3.33 17.77 -26.66
C THR A 224 3.53 19.26 -26.41
N LEU A 225 3.08 20.14 -27.32
CA LEU A 225 3.18 21.59 -27.12
C LEU A 225 2.48 22.06 -25.83
N ASP A 226 1.37 21.40 -25.47
CA ASP A 226 0.59 21.72 -24.26
C ASP A 226 1.36 21.40 -22.96
N ASP A 227 2.34 20.49 -23.03
CA ASP A 227 3.15 20.08 -21.88
C ASP A 227 4.30 21.06 -21.58
N TRP A 228 4.61 22.02 -22.46
CA TRP A 228 5.78 22.90 -22.33
C TRP A 228 5.70 23.84 -21.11
N ASN A 229 4.48 24.19 -20.71
CA ASN A 229 4.23 24.98 -19.50
C ASN A 229 4.25 24.14 -18.22
N ASN A 230 4.37 22.82 -18.32
CA ASN A 230 4.42 21.94 -17.16
C ASN A 230 5.87 21.78 -16.68
N LYS A 231 6.25 22.55 -15.66
CA LYS A 231 7.58 22.50 -15.02
C LYS A 231 8.07 21.08 -14.74
N ARG A 232 7.20 20.19 -14.26
CA ARG A 232 7.61 18.81 -13.94
C ARG A 232 7.96 18.00 -15.18
N ILE A 233 7.18 18.12 -16.26
CA ILE A 233 7.44 17.42 -17.52
C ILE A 233 8.72 17.96 -18.17
N MET A 234 8.90 19.29 -18.20
CA MET A 234 10.09 19.89 -18.82
C MET A 234 11.38 19.60 -18.05
N GLN A 235 11.35 19.61 -16.71
CA GLN A 235 12.49 19.17 -15.90
C GLN A 235 12.86 17.70 -16.16
N TYR A 236 11.87 16.83 -16.38
CA TYR A 236 12.10 15.43 -16.76
C TYR A 236 12.76 15.32 -18.14
N MET A 237 12.22 16.02 -19.15
CA MET A 237 12.77 16.03 -20.51
C MET A 237 14.21 16.51 -20.55
N PHE A 238 14.52 17.58 -19.80
CA PHE A 238 15.89 18.06 -19.67
C PHE A 238 16.82 16.98 -19.10
N LYS A 239 16.41 16.31 -18.01
CA LYS A 239 17.21 15.24 -17.39
C LYS A 239 17.44 14.05 -18.32
N LEU A 240 16.44 13.66 -19.11
CA LEU A 240 16.54 12.55 -20.06
C LEU A 240 17.47 12.86 -21.24
N TYR A 241 17.25 14.01 -21.89
CA TYR A 241 17.79 14.26 -23.22
C TYR A 241 18.91 15.29 -23.25
N LEU A 242 18.93 16.26 -22.33
CA LEU A 242 19.77 17.45 -22.47
C LEU A 242 20.85 17.57 -21.39
N LYS A 243 20.64 16.99 -20.21
CA LYS A 243 21.59 17.05 -19.08
C LYS A 243 22.99 16.55 -19.43
N LYS A 244 23.12 15.63 -20.40
CA LYS A 244 24.41 15.11 -20.86
C LYS A 244 25.12 16.03 -21.87
N HIS A 245 24.41 17.00 -22.43
CA HIS A 245 24.86 17.83 -23.54
C HIS A 245 24.95 19.32 -23.19
N VAL A 246 24.30 19.76 -22.11
CA VAL A 246 24.23 21.18 -21.73
C VAL A 246 24.74 21.35 -20.30
N PRO A 247 25.71 22.25 -20.06
CA PRO A 247 26.08 22.65 -18.70
C PRO A 247 24.98 23.54 -18.10
N GLY A 248 24.43 23.14 -16.95
CA GLY A 248 23.37 23.89 -16.25
C GLY A 248 22.45 22.99 -15.42
N ASP A 249 21.70 23.57 -14.49
CA ASP A 249 20.66 22.86 -13.75
C ASP A 249 19.29 22.91 -14.47
N ASP A 250 18.37 22.05 -14.05
CA ASP A 250 17.04 21.90 -14.63
C ASP A 250 16.11 23.11 -14.36
N GLU A 251 16.43 23.95 -13.38
CA GLU A 251 15.68 25.14 -13.04
C GLU A 251 16.07 26.35 -13.92
N LEU A 252 17.35 26.51 -14.21
CA LEU A 252 17.87 27.51 -15.14
C LEU A 252 17.35 27.26 -16.56
N TRP A 253 17.29 25.99 -16.97
CA TRP A 253 16.79 25.62 -18.29
C TRP A 253 15.29 25.88 -18.47
N TYR A 254 14.48 25.59 -17.44
CA TYR A 254 13.05 25.87 -17.48
C TYR A 254 12.74 27.38 -17.61
N ARG A 255 13.54 28.24 -16.98
CA ARG A 255 13.42 29.71 -17.08
C ARG A 255 13.85 30.29 -18.44
N ILE A 256 14.55 29.52 -19.28
CA ILE A 256 14.92 29.97 -20.62
C ILE A 256 13.79 29.70 -21.62
N LEU A 257 12.99 28.66 -21.37
CA LEU A 257 11.88 28.28 -22.24
C LEU A 257 10.56 29.01 -21.94
N ASN A 258 10.43 29.61 -20.77
CA ASN A 258 9.26 30.35 -20.30
C ASN A 258 9.68 31.68 -19.69
#